data_AF-A0A356UGA5-F1
#
_entry.id   AF-A0A356UGA5-F1
#
_cell.length_a   1.000
_cell.length_b   1.000
_cell.length_c   1.000
_cell.angle_alpha   90.00
_cell.angle_beta   90.00
_cell.angle_gamma   90.00
#
_symmetry.space_group_name_H-M   'P 1'
#
loop_
_entity.id
_entity.type
_entity.pdbx_description
1 polymer ?
#
loop_
_entity_poly.entity_id
_entity_poly.type
_entity_poly.pdbx_seq_one_letter_code
_entity_poly.pdbx_strand_id
1 'polypeptide(L)'
;MRCKKVEQNLPDYLAGELSPKKYATVVKHLAGCATCRATQAKLKQADVQLRAMFAGAFKGIQVPNDLQNNIKDKIAVQRVNPVLPKRRLWFLSPGVAAGILVFFLVLGAGWYSIGKYDGFWSKQFFGKNQHLAGNYQPEKTLSPSKTGNDGEQKSFQSKAARDKADREQLNFQANNQHSVKAPALKETGEEKTKLQKKDVLSEQGQKSIETPPLKESKYSNMAAGVGIKQGTLAEAEKAVGFRAWQPACLPAGTIAESKVYWDKTCLRIIRNYRVEVSRPAENLFFQIGQRRDNPVNFQEELRLNQEQSGFKVVEINGHRGWLREVHPEPSDKTSRGQVQYWWYQDNYTFTVSGDLPLKEELFKTATSFLPSKEK
;
A
#
# COMPACT_ATOMS: atom_id res chain seq x y z
N MET A 1 -0.98 -26.35 24.01
CA MET A 1 -0.64 -26.81 22.64
C MET A 1 0.08 -28.15 22.78
N ARG A 2 -0.20 -29.14 21.93
CA ARG A 2 0.45 -30.47 21.98
C ARG A 2 1.83 -30.41 21.33
N CYS A 3 2.81 -31.19 21.82
CA CYS A 3 4.20 -31.18 21.35
C CYS A 3 4.30 -31.37 19.83
N LYS A 4 3.58 -32.34 19.26
CA LYS A 4 3.52 -32.60 17.81
C LYS A 4 3.19 -31.36 16.98
N LYS A 5 2.29 -30.49 17.47
CA LYS A 5 1.94 -29.26 16.77
C LYS A 5 3.04 -28.21 16.90
N VAL A 6 3.75 -28.15 18.02
CA VAL A 6 4.89 -27.25 18.21
C VAL A 6 6.07 -27.68 17.33
N GLU A 7 6.34 -28.98 17.23
CA GLU A 7 7.34 -29.54 16.31
C GLU A 7 7.07 -29.19 14.85
N GLN A 8 5.80 -29.22 14.42
CA GLN A 8 5.43 -28.77 13.07
C GLN A 8 5.63 -27.27 12.83
N ASN A 9 5.56 -26.43 13.87
CA ASN A 9 5.74 -24.98 13.74
C ASN A 9 7.18 -24.54 14.06
N LEU A 10 8.08 -25.46 14.44
CA LEU A 10 9.46 -25.15 14.84
C LEU A 10 10.31 -24.61 13.67
N PRO A 11 10.20 -25.13 12.42
CA PRO A 11 10.88 -24.54 11.27
C PRO A 11 10.46 -23.07 11.02
N ASP A 12 9.15 -22.81 10.90
CA ASP A 12 8.60 -21.47 10.71
C ASP A 12 8.96 -20.53 11.88
N TYR A 13 9.03 -21.07 13.11
CA TYR A 13 9.47 -20.32 14.28
C TYR A 13 10.93 -19.86 14.14
N LEU A 14 11.82 -20.72 13.66
CA LEU A 14 13.24 -20.40 13.46
C LEU A 14 13.45 -19.45 12.27
N ALA A 15 12.62 -19.54 11.23
CA ALA A 15 12.61 -18.63 10.09
C ALA A 15 12.00 -17.25 10.44
N GLY A 16 11.24 -17.14 11.54
CA GLY A 16 10.54 -15.91 11.92
C GLY A 16 9.25 -15.66 11.12
N GLU A 17 8.69 -16.69 10.49
CA GLU A 17 7.53 -16.60 9.58
C GLU A 17 6.19 -16.86 10.29
N LEU A 18 6.23 -17.24 11.57
CA LEU A 18 5.01 -17.46 12.34
C LEU A 18 4.22 -16.18 12.57
N SER A 19 2.89 -16.27 12.44
CA SER A 19 1.99 -15.20 12.88
C SER A 19 2.14 -14.91 14.38
N PRO A 20 1.93 -13.67 14.85
CA PRO A 20 2.19 -13.27 16.24
C PRO A 20 1.50 -14.17 17.28
N LYS A 21 0.27 -14.60 17.00
CA LYS A 21 -0.49 -15.52 17.87
C LYS A 21 0.15 -16.90 17.97
N LYS A 22 0.62 -17.47 16.84
CA LYS A 22 1.30 -18.77 16.82
C LYS A 22 2.66 -18.67 17.50
N TYR A 23 3.42 -17.61 17.22
CA TYR A 23 4.71 -17.33 17.85
C TYR A 23 4.58 -17.33 19.38
N ALA A 24 3.66 -16.53 19.94
CA ALA A 24 3.42 -16.49 21.39
C ALA A 24 3.05 -17.85 21.98
N THR A 25 2.26 -18.66 21.25
CA THR A 25 1.87 -20.00 21.68
C THR A 25 3.07 -20.97 21.70
N VAL A 26 3.94 -20.91 20.69
CA VAL A 26 5.16 -21.72 20.61
C VAL A 26 6.14 -21.32 21.72
N VAL A 27 6.37 -20.02 21.92
CA VAL A 27 7.23 -19.50 23.01
C VAL A 27 6.72 -19.97 24.38
N LYS A 28 5.41 -19.82 24.64
CA LYS A 28 4.80 -20.29 25.90
C LYS A 28 5.00 -21.79 26.11
N HIS A 29 4.92 -22.60 25.06
CA HIS A 29 5.14 -24.04 25.17
C HIS A 29 6.61 -24.41 25.38
N LEU A 30 7.53 -23.75 24.66
CA LEU A 30 8.98 -23.97 24.82
C LEU A 30 9.45 -23.63 26.23
N ALA A 31 8.84 -22.64 26.89
CA ALA A 31 9.14 -22.32 28.28
C ALA A 31 8.84 -23.49 29.25
N GLY A 32 7.83 -24.31 28.96
CA GLY A 32 7.39 -25.40 29.84
C GLY A 32 7.77 -26.81 29.39
N CYS A 33 8.31 -27.00 28.18
CA CYS A 33 8.56 -28.33 27.61
C CYS A 33 10.04 -28.55 27.28
N ALA A 34 10.72 -29.41 28.05
CA ALA A 34 12.12 -29.75 27.85
C ALA A 34 12.39 -30.45 26.50
N THR A 35 11.52 -31.39 26.09
CA THR A 35 11.66 -32.13 24.82
C THR A 35 11.64 -31.20 23.61
N CYS A 36 10.66 -30.29 23.54
CA CYS A 36 10.56 -29.32 22.45
C CYS A 36 11.75 -28.35 22.41
N ARG A 37 12.31 -27.96 23.58
CA ARG A 37 13.55 -27.15 23.64
C ARG A 37 14.76 -27.92 23.10
N ALA A 38 14.89 -29.21 23.42
CA ALA A 38 15.96 -30.04 22.87
C ALA A 38 15.86 -30.16 21.35
N THR A 39 14.65 -30.37 20.81
CA THR A 39 14.41 -30.38 19.36
C THR A 39 14.77 -29.04 18.72
N GLN A 40 14.38 -27.93 19.33
CA GLN A 40 14.75 -26.59 18.87
C GLN A 40 16.26 -26.39 18.82
N ALA A 41 16.99 -26.83 19.85
CA ALA A 41 18.44 -26.72 19.89
C ALA A 41 19.11 -27.53 18.76
N LYS A 42 18.63 -28.75 18.49
CA LYS A 42 19.10 -29.58 17.36
C LYS A 42 18.88 -28.90 16.01
N LEU A 43 17.69 -28.32 15.79
CA LEU A 43 17.40 -27.59 14.55
C LEU A 43 18.28 -26.35 14.38
N LYS A 44 18.52 -25.58 15.46
CA LYS A 44 19.46 -24.45 15.43
C LYS A 44 20.88 -24.90 15.11
N GLN A 45 21.32 -26.03 15.67
CA GLN A 45 22.64 -26.58 15.38
C GLN A 45 22.76 -26.99 13.90
N ALA A 46 21.73 -27.61 13.33
CA ALA A 46 21.69 -27.97 11.91
C ALA A 46 21.74 -26.73 10.99
N ASP A 47 21.01 -25.65 11.32
CA ASP A 47 21.07 -24.38 10.58
C ASP A 47 22.49 -23.77 10.62
N VAL A 48 23.14 -23.76 11.78
CA VAL A 48 24.54 -23.29 11.89
C VAL A 48 25.49 -24.13 11.02
N GLN A 49 25.34 -25.45 11.01
CA GLN A 49 26.15 -26.34 10.17
C GLN A 49 25.91 -26.10 8.68
N LEU A 50 24.66 -25.97 8.25
CA LEU A 50 24.32 -25.65 6.85
C LEU A 50 24.92 -24.31 6.42
N ARG A 51 24.80 -23.27 7.25
CA ARG A 51 25.42 -21.96 6.97
C ARG A 51 26.95 -22.06 6.86
N ALA A 52 27.59 -22.85 7.71
CA ALA A 52 29.03 -23.07 7.63
C ALA A 52 29.42 -23.80 6.32
N MET A 53 28.66 -24.82 5.91
CA MET A 53 28.86 -25.52 4.63
C MET A 53 28.68 -24.60 3.44
N PHE A 54 27.62 -23.79 3.41
CA PHE A 54 27.39 -22.82 2.34
C PHE A 54 28.46 -21.72 2.33
N ALA A 55 28.86 -21.19 3.49
CA ALA A 55 29.95 -20.22 3.57
C ALA A 55 31.27 -20.81 3.02
N GLY A 56 31.52 -22.10 3.25
CA GLY A 56 32.63 -22.84 2.65
C GLY A 56 32.50 -22.97 1.13
N ALA A 57 31.33 -23.39 0.64
CA ALA A 57 31.06 -23.56 -0.79
C ALA A 57 31.16 -22.24 -1.58
N PHE A 58 30.81 -21.12 -0.96
CA PHE A 58 30.83 -19.80 -1.58
C PHE A 58 32.11 -18.99 -1.34
N LYS A 59 33.14 -19.54 -0.68
CA LYS A 59 34.42 -18.84 -0.46
C LYS A 59 35.12 -18.38 -1.75
N GLY A 60 34.77 -18.95 -2.91
CA GLY A 60 35.31 -18.56 -4.22
C GLY A 60 34.50 -17.50 -4.97
N ILE A 61 33.26 -17.21 -4.56
CA ILE A 61 32.47 -16.16 -5.21
C ILE A 61 32.84 -14.83 -4.57
N GLN A 62 33.69 -14.07 -5.24
CA GLN A 62 33.97 -12.69 -4.82
C GLN A 62 32.70 -11.87 -4.97
N VAL A 63 32.21 -11.33 -3.86
CA VAL A 63 31.15 -10.31 -3.90
C VAL A 63 31.75 -9.07 -4.56
N PRO A 64 31.15 -8.53 -5.64
CA PRO A 64 31.67 -7.34 -6.29
C PRO A 64 31.86 -6.20 -5.28
N ASN A 65 33.03 -5.57 -5.31
CA ASN A 65 33.38 -4.48 -4.38
C ASN A 65 32.35 -3.35 -4.38
N ASP A 66 31.75 -3.08 -5.54
CA ASP A 66 30.71 -2.06 -5.70
C ASP A 66 29.47 -2.35 -4.85
N LEU A 67 29.06 -3.62 -4.77
CA LEU A 67 27.92 -4.02 -3.94
C LEU A 67 28.26 -3.91 -2.45
N GLN A 68 29.48 -4.31 -2.06
CA GLN A 68 29.92 -4.21 -0.67
C GLN A 68 30.02 -2.76 -0.20
N ASN A 69 30.55 -1.88 -1.05
CA ASN A 69 30.66 -0.44 -0.78
C ASN A 69 29.26 0.21 -0.72
N ASN A 70 28.37 -0.11 -1.66
CA ASN A 70 26.99 0.41 -1.65
C ASN A 70 26.23 -0.01 -0.38
N ILE A 71 26.44 -1.24 0.10
CA ILE A 71 25.85 -1.71 1.36
C ILE A 71 26.46 -0.97 2.56
N LYS A 72 27.79 -0.81 2.61
CA LYS A 72 28.47 -0.08 3.69
C LYS A 72 28.00 1.38 3.77
N ASP A 73 27.92 2.06 2.63
CA ASP A 73 27.48 3.45 2.55
C ASP A 73 26.03 3.58 3.02
N LYS A 74 25.14 2.67 2.58
CA LYS A 74 23.75 2.65 3.06
C LYS A 74 23.63 2.40 4.56
N ILE A 75 24.45 1.51 5.13
CA ILE A 75 24.48 1.25 6.58
C ILE A 75 25.06 2.45 7.34
N ALA A 76 26.10 3.10 6.82
CA ALA A 76 26.70 4.28 7.43
C ALA A 76 25.71 5.45 7.48
N VAL A 77 25.00 5.70 6.38
CA VAL A 77 23.92 6.72 6.33
C VAL A 77 22.83 6.44 7.35
N GLN A 78 22.44 5.17 7.56
CA GLN A 78 21.45 4.79 8.58
C GLN A 78 21.95 4.97 10.02
N ARG A 79 23.23 4.76 10.31
CA ARG A 79 23.78 4.87 11.67
C ARG A 79 24.05 6.30 12.13
N VAL A 80 24.35 7.22 11.21
CA VAL A 80 24.79 8.58 11.58
C VAL A 80 23.61 9.50 11.93
N ASN A 81 22.36 9.09 11.70
CA ASN A 81 21.20 9.93 11.97
C ASN A 81 20.04 9.22 12.71
N PRO A 82 20.19 8.82 13.99
CA PRO A 82 19.10 8.99 14.91
C PRO A 82 19.06 10.48 15.26
N VAL A 83 18.54 11.32 14.36
CA VAL A 83 18.17 12.69 14.73
C VAL A 83 16.94 12.54 15.62
N LEU A 84 17.17 12.13 16.87
CA LEU A 84 16.23 12.36 17.94
C LEU A 84 15.94 13.85 17.86
N PRO A 85 14.69 14.25 17.54
CA PRO A 85 14.37 15.66 17.46
C PRO A 85 14.77 16.24 18.80
N LYS A 86 15.70 17.20 18.80
CA LYS A 86 15.96 18.10 19.93
C LYS A 86 14.68 18.91 20.14
N ARG A 87 13.62 18.26 20.62
CA ARG A 87 12.43 18.88 21.13
C ARG A 87 12.89 19.54 22.42
N ARG A 88 13.31 20.78 22.25
CA ARG A 88 13.66 21.76 23.27
C ARG A 88 12.73 21.53 24.45
N LEU A 89 13.29 20.95 25.51
CA LEU A 89 12.58 20.49 26.71
C LEU A 89 12.20 21.70 27.58
N TRP A 90 11.50 22.68 26.99
CA TRP A 90 11.23 23.98 27.58
C TRP A 90 9.94 24.02 28.43
N PHE A 91 9.32 22.86 28.68
CA PHE A 91 8.05 22.76 29.41
C PHE A 91 8.07 21.86 30.65
N LEU A 92 9.24 21.38 31.10
CA LEU A 92 9.32 20.76 32.43
C LEU A 92 9.65 21.83 33.47
N SER A 93 8.62 22.58 33.86
CA SER A 93 8.67 23.34 35.11
C SER A 93 8.78 22.35 36.30
N PRO A 94 9.57 22.68 37.34
CA PRO A 94 9.82 21.76 38.46
C PRO A 94 8.56 21.29 39.22
N GLY A 95 7.42 21.96 39.04
CA GLY A 95 6.13 21.52 39.59
C GLY A 95 5.53 20.27 38.94
N VAL A 96 5.82 19.99 37.65
CA VAL A 96 5.22 18.86 36.93
C VAL A 96 5.89 17.53 37.31
N ALA A 97 7.16 17.55 37.69
CA ALA A 97 7.90 16.35 38.10
C ALA A 97 7.34 15.73 39.39
N ALA A 98 6.91 16.55 40.36
CA ALA A 98 6.30 16.06 41.60
C ALA A 98 4.94 15.40 41.35
N GLY A 99 4.11 15.97 40.46
CA GLY A 99 2.80 15.39 40.12
C GLY A 99 2.89 14.03 39.43
N ILE A 100 3.87 13.86 38.53
CA ILE A 100 4.09 12.58 37.84
C ILE A 100 4.57 11.49 38.81
N LEU A 101 5.45 11.82 39.75
CA LEU A 101 5.93 10.87 40.76
C LEU A 101 4.81 10.40 41.70
N VAL A 102 3.91 11.31 42.11
CA VAL A 102 2.71 10.97 42.89
C VAL A 102 1.75 10.10 42.06
N PHE A 103 1.56 10.41 40.78
CA PHE A 103 0.68 9.62 39.90
C PHE A 103 1.19 8.18 39.71
N PHE A 104 2.50 7.98 39.53
CA PHE A 104 3.08 6.63 39.44
C PHE A 104 3.08 5.88 40.76
N LEU A 105 3.20 6.56 41.91
CA LEU A 105 3.08 5.92 43.23
C LEU A 105 1.64 5.46 43.52
N VAL A 106 0.63 6.26 43.17
CA VAL A 106 -0.78 5.90 43.35
C VAL A 106 -1.20 4.77 42.40
N LEU A 107 -0.75 4.80 41.14
CA LEU A 107 -1.03 3.72 40.19
C LEU A 107 -0.25 2.43 40.48
N GLY A 108 1.00 2.54 40.96
CA GLY A 108 1.82 1.39 41.35
C GLY A 108 1.25 0.65 42.56
N ALA A 109 0.71 1.37 43.54
CA ALA A 109 0.06 0.76 44.70
C ALA A 109 -1.31 0.13 44.37
N GLY A 110 -2.07 0.72 43.44
CA GLY A 110 -3.37 0.16 43.01
C GLY A 110 -3.27 -1.17 42.26
N TRP A 111 -2.16 -1.39 41.52
CA TRP A 111 -1.98 -2.63 40.75
C TRP A 111 -1.67 -3.86 41.62
N TYR A 112 -1.08 -3.67 42.80
CA TYR A 112 -0.77 -4.77 43.72
C TYR A 112 -2.03 -5.36 44.39
N SER A 113 -3.13 -4.62 44.45
CA SER A 113 -4.39 -5.08 45.08
C SER A 113 -5.37 -5.75 44.10
N ILE A 114 -5.14 -5.66 42.79
CA ILE A 114 -6.06 -6.19 41.75
C ILE A 114 -5.75 -7.66 41.37
N GLY A 115 -4.64 -8.24 41.84
CA GLY A 115 -4.26 -9.63 41.56
C GLY A 115 -5.04 -10.71 42.33
N LYS A 116 -6.15 -10.39 43.01
CA LYS A 116 -6.92 -11.35 43.84
C LYS A 116 -8.44 -11.42 43.59
N TYR A 117 -8.96 -10.82 42.53
CA TYR A 117 -10.38 -10.98 42.17
C TYR A 117 -10.53 -11.68 40.82
N ASP A 118 -10.50 -13.01 40.85
CA ASP A 118 -11.08 -13.84 39.80
C ASP A 118 -12.61 -13.89 40.00
N GLY A 119 -13.35 -13.43 38.99
CA GLY A 119 -14.76 -13.78 38.83
C GLY A 119 -15.77 -12.68 39.17
N PHE A 120 -15.85 -11.64 38.35
CA PHE A 120 -17.05 -10.81 38.30
C PHE A 120 -17.07 -10.03 36.99
N TRP A 121 -17.85 -10.47 35.99
CA TRP A 121 -18.60 -9.61 35.05
C TRP A 121 -19.39 -10.51 34.09
N SER A 122 -20.63 -10.76 34.48
CA SER A 122 -21.71 -11.22 33.62
C SER A 122 -22.68 -10.08 33.37
N LYS A 123 -23.05 -9.91 32.08
CA LYS A 123 -24.37 -9.50 31.54
C LYS A 123 -24.99 -8.12 31.87
N GLN A 124 -25.44 -7.48 30.76
CA GLN A 124 -26.53 -6.51 30.58
C GLN A 124 -26.29 -5.11 31.19
N PHE A 125 -26.49 -4.01 30.45
CA PHE A 125 -27.80 -3.53 30.00
C PHE A 125 -27.85 -2.94 28.57
N PHE A 126 -28.99 -3.15 27.93
CA PHE A 126 -29.56 -2.34 26.85
C PHE A 126 -30.05 -0.99 27.41
N GLY A 127 -29.88 0.09 26.65
CA GLY A 127 -30.51 1.38 26.92
C GLY A 127 -30.62 2.23 25.65
N LYS A 128 -31.85 2.39 25.16
CA LYS A 128 -32.29 3.34 24.12
C LYS A 128 -32.02 4.79 24.57
N ASN A 129 -31.80 5.70 23.62
CA ASN A 129 -32.35 7.07 23.53
C ASN A 129 -31.86 7.68 22.19
N GLN A 130 -32.73 7.85 21.20
CA GLN A 130 -33.60 9.01 20.94
C GLN A 130 -32.86 10.31 20.55
N HIS A 131 -33.09 10.68 19.28
CA HIS A 131 -33.29 12.01 18.70
C HIS A 131 -32.82 13.23 19.50
N LEU A 132 -31.88 13.98 18.92
CA LEU A 132 -31.85 15.43 19.00
C LEU A 132 -31.38 15.98 17.65
N ALA A 133 -32.35 16.55 16.93
CA ALA A 133 -32.13 17.39 15.76
C ALA A 133 -31.61 18.75 16.23
N GLY A 134 -30.53 19.22 15.62
CA GLY A 134 -29.97 20.56 15.83
C GLY A 134 -29.71 21.21 14.48
N ASN A 135 -30.57 22.16 14.14
CA ASN A 135 -30.46 23.06 12.99
C ASN A 135 -29.12 23.80 12.98
N TYR A 136 -28.45 23.84 11.83
CA TYR A 136 -27.46 24.87 11.49
C TYR A 136 -27.76 25.39 10.08
N GLN A 137 -28.16 26.65 10.00
CA GLN A 137 -28.18 27.47 8.78
C GLN A 137 -27.09 28.56 8.91
N PRO A 138 -26.62 29.12 7.79
CA PRO A 138 -25.25 29.57 7.61
C PRO A 138 -25.06 31.08 7.88
N GLU A 139 -23.93 31.44 8.49
CA GLU A 139 -23.50 32.84 8.56
C GLU A 139 -22.65 33.24 7.34
N LYS A 140 -23.28 34.10 6.54
CA LYS A 140 -22.79 35.34 5.93
C LYS A 140 -21.32 35.45 5.52
N THR A 141 -21.18 35.43 4.20
CA THR A 141 -20.30 36.23 3.34
C THR A 141 -19.92 37.61 3.89
N LEU A 142 -18.61 37.90 3.92
CA LEU A 142 -18.08 39.26 3.84
C LEU A 142 -17.01 39.31 2.74
N SER A 143 -17.20 40.21 1.79
CA SER A 143 -16.31 40.50 0.67
C SER A 143 -15.30 41.62 1.05
N PRO A 144 -14.45 42.14 0.14
CA PRO A 144 -12.99 42.11 0.32
C PRO A 144 -12.38 43.49 0.59
N SER A 145 -11.29 43.53 1.36
CA SER A 145 -10.45 44.73 1.46
C SER A 145 -9.35 44.68 0.39
N LYS A 146 -9.37 45.68 -0.49
CA LYS A 146 -8.28 46.04 -1.38
C LYS A 146 -7.11 46.60 -0.57
N THR A 147 -5.90 46.20 -0.88
CA THR A 147 -4.74 47.12 -0.79
C THR A 147 -3.68 46.63 -1.74
N GLY A 148 -3.36 47.48 -2.72
CA GLY A 148 -2.22 47.28 -3.59
C GLY A 148 -0.92 47.53 -2.84
N ASN A 149 0.17 46.99 -3.39
CA ASN A 149 1.38 47.76 -3.55
C ASN A 149 2.29 47.07 -4.56
N ASP A 150 2.72 47.91 -5.48
CA ASP A 150 3.68 47.66 -6.53
C ASP A 150 5.08 47.45 -5.92
N GLY A 151 5.86 46.55 -6.52
CA GLY A 151 7.17 46.18 -5.99
C GLY A 151 8.01 45.38 -6.97
N GLU A 152 8.41 46.03 -8.05
CA GLU A 152 9.73 45.97 -8.70
C GLU A 152 10.54 44.65 -8.50
N GLN A 153 10.40 43.70 -9.44
CA GLN A 153 11.34 42.57 -9.56
C GLN A 153 12.34 42.84 -10.68
N LYS A 154 13.55 43.27 -10.28
CA LYS A 154 14.72 43.38 -11.14
C LYS A 154 15.21 42.00 -11.55
N SER A 155 15.33 41.83 -12.86
CA SER A 155 15.94 40.71 -13.55
C SER A 155 17.42 40.55 -13.18
N PHE A 156 17.80 39.39 -12.65
CA PHE A 156 19.18 38.92 -12.68
C PHE A 156 19.30 37.82 -13.74
N GLN A 157 19.78 38.21 -14.93
CA GLN A 157 20.38 37.29 -15.88
C GLN A 157 21.73 36.83 -15.30
N SER A 158 21.90 35.53 -15.11
CA SER A 158 23.24 34.94 -14.93
C SER A 158 23.53 33.96 -16.07
N LYS A 159 24.66 34.28 -16.71
CA LYS A 159 25.35 33.64 -17.83
C LYS A 159 25.31 32.11 -17.84
N ALA A 160 24.93 31.58 -19.00
CA ALA A 160 25.36 30.30 -19.49
C ALA A 160 26.84 30.35 -19.91
N ALA A 161 27.65 29.48 -19.33
CA ALA A 161 28.91 29.01 -19.90
C ALA A 161 29.15 27.62 -19.31
N ARG A 162 28.86 26.57 -20.08
CA ARG A 162 29.47 25.27 -19.81
C ARG A 162 29.75 24.53 -21.10
N ASP A 163 31.03 24.27 -21.22
CA ASP A 163 31.77 23.69 -22.31
C ASP A 163 31.29 22.32 -22.78
N LYS A 164 31.56 22.12 -24.07
CA LYS A 164 31.57 20.84 -24.78
C LYS A 164 32.79 20.03 -24.37
N ALA A 165 32.57 18.78 -23.95
CA ALA A 165 33.48 17.63 -23.90
C ALA A 165 32.67 16.53 -23.17
N ASP A 166 32.47 15.29 -23.59
CA ASP A 166 33.16 14.45 -24.55
C ASP A 166 32.16 13.52 -25.24
N ARG A 167 32.39 13.36 -26.54
CA ARG A 167 31.82 12.34 -27.40
C ARG A 167 32.94 11.33 -27.61
N GLU A 168 32.57 10.04 -27.59
CA GLU A 168 33.31 8.86 -28.07
C GLU A 168 33.69 7.85 -26.98
N GLN A 169 33.73 6.58 -27.42
CA GLN A 169 33.84 5.31 -26.68
C GLN A 169 32.49 4.75 -26.20
N LEU A 170 32.02 3.56 -26.61
CA LEU A 170 32.63 2.44 -27.32
C LEU A 170 31.54 1.67 -28.07
N ASN A 171 31.77 1.45 -29.37
CA ASN A 171 31.21 0.35 -30.14
C ASN A 171 31.88 -0.94 -29.64
N PHE A 172 31.09 -1.91 -29.17
CA PHE A 172 31.52 -3.31 -29.14
C PHE A 172 30.42 -4.21 -29.67
N GLN A 173 30.82 -5.00 -30.65
CA GLN A 173 30.11 -6.09 -31.30
C GLN A 173 29.55 -7.10 -30.28
N ALA A 174 28.37 -7.63 -30.55
CA ALA A 174 28.10 -9.05 -30.41
C ALA A 174 26.95 -9.45 -31.35
N ASN A 175 27.35 -9.72 -32.59
CA ASN A 175 26.66 -10.58 -33.53
C ASN A 175 26.69 -12.00 -32.98
N ASN A 176 25.53 -12.62 -32.77
CA ASN A 176 25.23 -14.05 -32.87
C ASN A 176 23.98 -14.36 -32.02
N GLN A 177 22.91 -14.84 -32.63
CA GLN A 177 22.35 -16.17 -32.35
C GLN A 177 21.04 -16.43 -33.12
N HIS A 178 21.15 -17.43 -34.00
CA HIS A 178 20.22 -18.53 -34.23
C HIS A 178 18.71 -18.26 -34.34
N SER A 179 18.28 -18.21 -35.60
CA SER A 179 16.96 -18.63 -36.07
C SER A 179 16.64 -20.06 -35.60
N VAL A 180 15.59 -20.20 -34.78
CA VAL A 180 14.92 -21.47 -34.50
C VAL A 180 13.60 -21.47 -35.29
N LYS A 181 13.50 -22.42 -36.23
CA LYS A 181 12.30 -22.76 -36.99
C LYS A 181 11.15 -23.13 -36.05
N ALA A 182 10.02 -22.43 -36.19
CA ALA A 182 8.73 -22.85 -35.68
C ALA A 182 8.14 -23.97 -36.56
N PRO A 183 7.52 -25.03 -36.00
CA PRO A 183 6.71 -25.95 -36.76
C PRO A 183 5.26 -25.44 -36.93
N ALA A 184 4.71 -25.81 -38.08
CA ALA A 184 3.44 -25.38 -38.66
C ALA A 184 2.20 -25.65 -37.78
N LEU A 185 1.34 -24.64 -37.71
CA LEU A 185 -0.03 -24.73 -37.24
C LEU A 185 -0.89 -25.34 -38.37
N LYS A 186 -1.57 -26.45 -38.11
CA LYS A 186 -2.59 -27.00 -39.01
C LYS A 186 -3.91 -26.26 -38.80
N GLU A 187 -4.42 -25.69 -39.87
CA GLU A 187 -5.77 -25.15 -39.99
C GLU A 187 -6.80 -26.29 -40.13
N THR A 188 -7.80 -26.26 -39.28
CA THR A 188 -9.09 -26.98 -39.36
C THR A 188 -10.07 -26.08 -38.62
N GLY A 189 -11.25 -25.72 -39.07
CA GLY A 189 -12.01 -25.95 -40.29
C GLY A 189 -13.31 -25.17 -40.06
N GLU A 190 -13.81 -24.51 -41.09
CA GLU A 190 -15.00 -23.67 -41.04
C GLU A 190 -16.25 -24.49 -40.65
N GLU A 191 -17.03 -24.00 -39.67
CA GLU A 191 -18.43 -24.41 -39.50
C GLU A 191 -19.33 -23.17 -39.51
N LYS A 192 -20.02 -22.99 -40.65
CA LYS A 192 -21.03 -21.97 -40.89
C LYS A 192 -22.36 -22.42 -40.29
N THR A 193 -22.78 -21.79 -39.19
CA THR A 193 -24.15 -21.95 -38.68
C THR A 193 -24.97 -20.71 -39.02
N LYS A 194 -25.97 -20.93 -39.90
CA LYS A 194 -26.99 -19.96 -40.32
C LYS A 194 -27.79 -19.46 -39.11
N LEU A 195 -27.77 -18.15 -38.85
CA LEU A 195 -28.65 -17.51 -37.89
C LEU A 195 -29.96 -17.12 -38.59
N GLN A 196 -31.06 -17.79 -38.20
CA GLN A 196 -32.41 -17.44 -38.62
C GLN A 196 -32.90 -16.20 -37.87
N LYS A 197 -33.44 -15.27 -38.66
CA LYS A 197 -34.16 -14.07 -38.27
C LYS A 197 -35.56 -14.48 -37.76
N LYS A 198 -35.91 -14.11 -36.53
CA LYS A 198 -37.30 -14.05 -36.06
C LYS A 198 -37.51 -12.77 -35.25
N ASP A 199 -38.20 -11.84 -35.90
CA ASP A 199 -38.87 -10.70 -35.28
C ASP A 199 -40.08 -11.21 -34.50
N VAL A 200 -40.18 -10.92 -33.19
CA VAL A 200 -41.46 -10.82 -32.47
C VAL A 200 -41.36 -9.78 -31.35
N LEU A 201 -42.22 -8.78 -31.49
CA LEU A 201 -42.71 -7.79 -30.52
C LEU A 201 -42.82 -8.31 -29.07
N SER A 202 -42.39 -7.50 -28.09
CA SER A 202 -43.15 -7.30 -26.84
C SER A 202 -42.67 -6.04 -26.12
N GLU A 203 -43.36 -4.93 -26.36
CA GLU A 203 -43.33 -3.76 -25.49
C GLU A 203 -44.06 -4.09 -24.18
N GLN A 204 -43.31 -4.24 -23.08
CA GLN A 204 -43.86 -4.12 -21.74
C GLN A 204 -42.99 -3.16 -20.93
N GLY A 205 -43.65 -2.10 -20.45
CA GLY A 205 -43.05 -0.94 -19.81
C GLY A 205 -42.11 -1.28 -18.65
N GLN A 206 -40.84 -0.93 -18.84
CA GLN A 206 -39.89 -0.77 -17.74
C GLN A 206 -40.21 0.52 -17.01
N LYS A 207 -40.87 0.36 -15.86
CA LYS A 207 -40.99 1.37 -14.82
C LYS A 207 -39.56 1.70 -14.37
N SER A 208 -39.09 2.89 -14.73
CA SER A 208 -37.78 3.43 -14.31
C SER A 208 -37.70 3.42 -12.79
N ILE A 209 -36.92 2.50 -12.23
CA ILE A 209 -36.56 2.53 -10.81
C ILE A 209 -35.52 3.65 -10.69
N GLU A 210 -35.96 4.82 -10.26
CA GLU A 210 -35.07 5.90 -9.85
C GLU A 210 -34.11 5.35 -8.79
N THR A 211 -32.86 5.17 -9.20
CA THR A 211 -31.78 4.80 -8.29
C THR A 211 -31.59 5.97 -7.33
N PRO A 212 -31.76 5.79 -6.01
CA PRO A 212 -31.64 6.88 -5.06
C PRO A 212 -30.26 7.55 -5.18
N PRO A 213 -30.17 8.88 -4.99
CA PRO A 213 -28.91 9.61 -5.09
C PRO A 213 -27.90 9.00 -4.12
N LEU A 214 -26.87 8.41 -4.72
CA LEU A 214 -25.85 7.64 -4.02
C LEU A 214 -25.03 8.61 -3.15
N LYS A 215 -24.89 8.30 -1.85
CA LYS A 215 -23.96 9.02 -0.98
C LYS A 215 -22.57 9.01 -1.63
N GLU A 216 -22.01 10.20 -1.87
CA GLU A 216 -20.68 10.35 -2.46
C GLU A 216 -19.69 9.48 -1.71
N SER A 217 -18.93 8.67 -2.46
CA SER A 217 -18.01 7.71 -1.86
C SER A 217 -16.93 8.48 -1.09
N LYS A 218 -16.52 7.93 0.06
CA LYS A 218 -15.47 8.51 0.92
C LYS A 218 -14.14 8.75 0.18
N TYR A 219 -13.98 8.13 -1.00
CA TYR A 219 -12.84 8.25 -1.91
C TYR A 219 -12.85 9.55 -2.75
N SER A 220 -14.00 10.22 -2.91
CA SER A 220 -14.10 11.52 -3.58
C SER A 220 -13.18 12.58 -2.92
N ASN A 221 -12.96 12.45 -1.60
CA ASN A 221 -12.12 13.38 -0.84
C ASN A 221 -10.60 13.19 -1.09
N MET A 222 -10.13 12.01 -1.50
CA MET A 222 -8.71 11.84 -1.88
C MET A 222 -8.40 12.48 -3.24
N ALA A 223 -9.41 12.67 -4.08
CA ALA A 223 -9.31 13.38 -5.36
C ALA A 223 -9.63 14.88 -5.25
N ALA A 224 -9.96 15.39 -4.07
CA ALA A 224 -10.32 16.80 -3.84
C ALA A 224 -9.11 17.73 -3.65
N GLY A 225 -7.94 17.34 -4.15
CA GLY A 225 -6.76 18.21 -4.18
C GLY A 225 -6.97 19.38 -5.14
N VAL A 226 -6.51 20.58 -4.74
CA VAL A 226 -6.49 21.76 -5.60
C VAL A 226 -5.75 21.40 -6.90
N GLY A 227 -6.46 21.46 -8.04
CA GLY A 227 -5.90 21.19 -9.36
C GLY A 227 -6.26 19.84 -9.98
N ILE A 228 -6.97 18.95 -9.26
CA ILE A 228 -7.46 17.70 -9.85
C ILE A 228 -8.65 17.99 -10.77
N LYS A 229 -8.55 17.54 -12.02
CA LYS A 229 -9.61 17.61 -13.03
C LYS A 229 -10.34 16.27 -13.11
N GLN A 230 -11.59 16.30 -13.55
CA GLN A 230 -12.41 15.11 -13.79
C GLN A 230 -13.00 15.12 -15.21
N GLY A 231 -13.27 13.95 -15.76
CA GLY A 231 -13.75 13.79 -17.13
C GLY A 231 -13.63 12.36 -17.63
N THR A 232 -13.55 12.18 -18.94
CA THR A 232 -13.40 10.87 -19.58
C THR A 232 -11.95 10.38 -19.52
N LEU A 233 -11.76 9.07 -19.70
CA LEU A 233 -10.42 8.49 -19.77
C LEU A 233 -9.58 9.08 -20.92
N ALA A 234 -10.19 9.26 -22.10
CA ALA A 234 -9.48 9.78 -23.26
C ALA A 234 -8.98 11.23 -23.03
N GLU A 235 -9.79 12.05 -22.37
CA GLU A 235 -9.39 13.41 -21.97
C GLU A 235 -8.24 13.38 -20.94
N ALA A 236 -8.30 12.47 -19.96
CA ALA A 236 -7.25 12.29 -18.97
C ALA A 236 -5.92 11.87 -19.62
N GLU A 237 -5.94 10.86 -20.49
CA GLU A 237 -4.76 10.35 -21.20
C GLU A 237 -4.15 11.42 -22.12
N LYS A 238 -4.99 12.15 -22.85
CA LYS A 238 -4.56 13.31 -23.65
C LYS A 238 -3.95 14.41 -22.78
N ALA A 239 -4.53 14.65 -21.59
CA ALA A 239 -4.10 15.70 -20.68
C ALA A 239 -2.74 15.43 -20.03
N VAL A 240 -2.43 14.17 -19.68
CA VAL A 240 -1.16 13.78 -19.04
C VAL A 240 -0.10 13.27 -20.03
N GLY A 241 -0.47 13.02 -21.29
CA GLY A 241 0.47 12.58 -22.33
C GLY A 241 0.91 11.13 -22.20
N PHE A 242 0.10 10.26 -21.60
CA PHE A 242 0.32 8.81 -21.59
C PHE A 242 -1.00 8.03 -21.49
N ARG A 243 -0.97 6.79 -21.96
CA ARG A 243 -2.08 5.86 -21.87
C ARG A 243 -2.09 5.16 -20.52
N ALA A 244 -3.23 5.16 -19.84
CA ALA A 244 -3.33 4.50 -18.54
C ALA A 244 -3.44 2.98 -18.71
N TRP A 245 -2.59 2.27 -17.98
CA TRP A 245 -2.54 0.81 -18.02
C TRP A 245 -3.83 0.20 -17.48
N GLN A 246 -4.24 -0.92 -18.07
CA GLN A 246 -5.39 -1.68 -17.62
C GLN A 246 -4.90 -2.97 -16.98
N PRO A 247 -5.33 -3.27 -15.74
CA PRO A 247 -5.05 -4.57 -15.14
C PRO A 247 -5.76 -5.67 -15.93
N ALA A 248 -5.12 -6.83 -16.08
CA ALA A 248 -5.73 -7.98 -16.73
C ALA A 248 -6.80 -8.66 -15.86
N CYS A 249 -6.80 -8.41 -14.56
CA CYS A 249 -7.74 -8.96 -13.60
C CYS A 249 -8.34 -7.85 -12.72
N LEU A 250 -9.66 -7.88 -12.54
CA LEU A 250 -10.40 -7.04 -11.61
C LEU A 250 -11.25 -7.95 -10.70
N PRO A 251 -11.60 -7.51 -9.48
CA PRO A 251 -12.50 -8.27 -8.62
C PRO A 251 -13.83 -8.60 -9.33
N ALA A 252 -14.42 -9.75 -9.04
CA ALA A 252 -15.73 -10.12 -9.59
C ALA A 252 -16.80 -9.08 -9.21
N GLY A 253 -17.67 -8.70 -10.15
CA GLY A 253 -18.69 -7.66 -9.92
C GLY A 253 -18.13 -6.22 -9.95
N THR A 254 -16.92 -6.02 -10.48
CA THR A 254 -16.35 -4.67 -10.62
C THR A 254 -17.05 -3.88 -11.72
N ILE A 255 -17.48 -2.67 -11.38
CA ILE A 255 -18.02 -1.64 -12.27
C ILE A 255 -17.07 -0.46 -12.25
N ALA A 256 -16.56 -0.07 -13.42
CA ALA A 256 -15.74 1.12 -13.56
C ALA A 256 -16.63 2.38 -13.47
N GLU A 257 -16.24 3.36 -12.66
CA GLU A 257 -16.92 4.64 -12.68
C GLU A 257 -16.59 5.40 -13.98
N SER A 258 -17.58 6.09 -14.54
CA SER A 258 -17.42 6.83 -15.80
C SER A 258 -16.45 8.00 -15.68
N LYS A 259 -16.29 8.54 -14.46
CA LYS A 259 -15.41 9.66 -14.16
C LYS A 259 -13.99 9.17 -13.85
N VAL A 260 -13.04 9.73 -14.57
CA VAL A 260 -11.61 9.59 -14.32
C VAL A 260 -11.09 10.92 -13.79
N TYR A 261 -10.18 10.85 -12.83
CA TYR A 261 -9.55 12.02 -12.22
C TYR A 261 -8.10 12.11 -12.69
N TRP A 262 -7.58 13.33 -12.91
CA TRP A 262 -6.17 13.50 -13.26
C TRP A 262 -5.59 14.82 -12.76
N ASP A 263 -4.27 14.83 -12.63
CA ASP A 263 -3.47 16.00 -12.31
C ASP A 263 -2.38 16.15 -13.39
N LYS A 264 -2.40 17.28 -14.11
CA LYS A 264 -1.42 17.59 -15.16
C LYS A 264 -0.05 17.94 -14.60
N THR A 265 0.00 18.57 -13.43
CA THR A 265 1.25 19.02 -12.80
C THR A 265 2.06 17.80 -12.34
N CYS A 266 1.37 16.82 -11.77
CA CYS A 266 1.99 15.58 -11.28
C CYS A 266 1.96 14.43 -12.29
N LEU A 267 1.45 14.63 -13.52
CA LEU A 267 1.27 13.58 -14.54
C LEU A 267 0.61 12.31 -13.98
N ARG A 268 -0.55 12.48 -13.31
CA ARG A 268 -1.25 11.40 -12.60
C ARG A 268 -2.65 11.18 -13.14
N ILE A 269 -3.05 9.92 -13.33
CA ILE A 269 -4.42 9.47 -13.60
C ILE A 269 -4.90 8.61 -12.43
N ILE A 270 -6.16 8.76 -12.04
CA ILE A 270 -6.85 7.96 -11.02
C ILE A 270 -8.18 7.48 -11.59
N ARG A 271 -8.43 6.17 -11.54
CA ARG A 271 -9.70 5.54 -11.91
C ARG A 271 -10.34 4.92 -10.67
N ASN A 272 -11.61 5.22 -10.47
CA ASN A 272 -12.41 4.67 -9.38
C ASN A 272 -13.23 3.48 -9.87
N TYR A 273 -13.37 2.50 -8.99
CA TYR A 273 -14.08 1.26 -9.23
C TYR A 273 -15.00 0.96 -8.04
N ARG A 274 -16.15 0.39 -8.36
CA ARG A 274 -17.09 -0.16 -7.39
C ARG A 274 -17.15 -1.66 -7.57
N VAL A 275 -17.23 -2.41 -6.49
CA VAL A 275 -17.46 -3.85 -6.50
C VAL A 275 -18.83 -4.12 -5.91
N GLU A 276 -19.71 -4.67 -6.73
CA GLU A 276 -21.01 -5.16 -6.26
C GLU A 276 -20.84 -6.45 -5.48
N VAL A 277 -21.14 -6.40 -4.20
CA VAL A 277 -21.16 -7.58 -3.33
C VAL A 277 -22.58 -8.10 -3.28
N SER A 278 -22.78 -9.41 -3.13
CA SER A 278 -24.11 -10.05 -3.09
C SER A 278 -25.06 -9.51 -2.02
N ARG A 279 -24.57 -8.68 -1.08
CA ARG A 279 -25.39 -7.94 -0.11
C ARG A 279 -25.63 -6.52 -0.64
N PRO A 280 -26.88 -6.13 -0.95
CA PRO A 280 -27.20 -4.87 -1.63
C PRO A 280 -26.85 -3.60 -0.84
N ALA A 281 -26.54 -3.70 0.45
CA ALA A 281 -26.14 -2.58 1.29
C ALA A 281 -24.61 -2.34 1.35
N GLU A 282 -23.80 -3.19 0.72
CA GLU A 282 -22.34 -3.17 0.87
C GLU A 282 -21.62 -3.01 -0.46
N ASN A 283 -21.66 -1.82 -1.04
CA ASN A 283 -20.74 -1.47 -2.12
C ASN A 283 -19.33 -1.35 -1.54
N LEU A 284 -18.36 -2.06 -2.12
CA LEU A 284 -16.94 -1.87 -1.85
C LEU A 284 -16.36 -0.95 -2.93
N PHE A 285 -15.39 -0.14 -2.56
CA PHE A 285 -14.73 0.77 -3.48
C PHE A 285 -13.23 0.55 -3.47
N PHE A 286 -12.63 0.73 -4.65
CA PHE A 286 -11.20 0.82 -4.79
C PHE A 286 -10.84 1.77 -5.94
N GLN A 287 -9.61 2.22 -5.96
CA GLN A 287 -9.08 3.11 -6.96
C GLN A 287 -7.73 2.60 -7.45
N ILE A 288 -7.45 2.88 -8.71
CA ILE A 288 -6.18 2.62 -9.36
C ILE A 288 -5.60 3.96 -9.77
N GLY A 289 -4.42 4.26 -9.28
CA GLY A 289 -3.65 5.44 -9.66
C GLY A 289 -2.40 5.05 -10.46
N GLN A 290 -2.11 5.82 -11.50
CA GLN A 290 -0.86 5.73 -12.27
C GLN A 290 -0.27 7.13 -12.38
N ARG A 291 1.00 7.28 -12.01
CA ARG A 291 1.74 8.54 -12.08
C ARG A 291 3.03 8.30 -12.87
N ARG A 292 3.36 9.15 -13.85
CA ARG A 292 4.71 9.14 -14.42
C ARG A 292 5.65 9.79 -13.43
N ASP A 293 6.73 9.10 -13.05
CA ASP A 293 7.58 9.56 -11.96
C ASP A 293 9.06 9.28 -12.22
N ASN A 294 9.91 10.13 -11.64
CA ASN A 294 11.34 9.91 -11.65
C ASN A 294 11.67 8.80 -10.64
N PRO A 295 12.49 7.80 -10.99
CA PRO A 295 12.85 6.74 -10.04
C PRO A 295 13.45 7.28 -8.75
N VAL A 296 14.16 8.42 -8.79
CA VAL A 296 14.73 9.08 -7.60
C VAL A 296 13.64 9.55 -6.64
N ASN A 297 12.56 10.15 -7.15
CA ASN A 297 11.43 10.58 -6.32
C ASN A 297 10.76 9.39 -5.66
N PHE A 298 10.55 8.31 -6.43
CA PHE A 298 9.97 7.09 -5.88
C PHE A 298 10.86 6.50 -4.78
N GLN A 299 12.18 6.43 -4.97
CA GLN A 299 13.13 5.93 -3.97
C GLN A 299 13.17 6.79 -2.70
N GLU A 300 13.05 8.11 -2.81
CA GLU A 300 13.00 8.97 -1.63
C GLU A 300 11.67 8.80 -0.88
N GLU A 301 10.55 8.74 -1.60
CA GLU A 301 9.24 8.46 -1.02
C GLU A 301 9.20 7.02 -0.44
N LEU A 302 9.96 6.09 -1.02
CA LEU A 302 10.24 4.75 -0.48
C LEU A 302 10.93 4.81 0.89
N ARG A 303 12.00 5.61 0.97
CA ARG A 303 12.81 5.79 2.18
C ARG A 303 11.98 6.41 3.30
N LEU A 304 11.22 7.47 2.98
CA LEU A 304 10.35 8.16 3.93
C LEU A 304 9.23 7.26 4.47
N ASN A 305 8.66 6.39 3.63
CA ASN A 305 7.61 5.47 4.06
C ASN A 305 8.14 4.25 4.81
N GLN A 306 9.39 3.83 4.55
CA GLN A 306 10.01 2.72 5.30
C GLN A 306 10.18 3.05 6.79
N GLU A 307 10.38 4.32 7.13
CA GLU A 307 10.48 4.80 8.51
C GLU A 307 9.12 4.87 9.23
N GLN A 308 8.00 4.82 8.48
CA GLN A 308 6.65 4.86 9.05
C GLN A 308 6.16 3.47 9.44
N SER A 309 5.63 3.35 10.66
CA SER A 309 4.99 2.11 11.12
C SER A 309 3.78 1.75 10.25
N GLY A 310 3.72 0.51 9.78
CA GLY A 310 2.55 -0.03 9.08
C GLY A 310 2.75 -0.31 7.58
N PHE A 311 3.90 0.04 7.02
CA PHE A 311 4.29 -0.40 5.68
C PHE A 311 4.98 -1.76 5.74
N LYS A 312 4.56 -2.68 4.87
CA LYS A 312 5.17 -3.99 4.64
C LYS A 312 5.75 -4.04 3.23
N VAL A 313 7.00 -4.47 3.09
CA VAL A 313 7.60 -4.70 1.76
C VAL A 313 6.89 -5.89 1.12
N VAL A 314 6.51 -5.74 -0.15
CA VAL A 314 5.92 -6.81 -0.97
C VAL A 314 6.57 -6.81 -2.36
N GLU A 315 6.49 -7.94 -3.06
CA GLU A 315 6.92 -8.04 -4.46
C GLU A 315 5.69 -8.06 -5.37
N ILE A 316 5.67 -7.18 -6.38
CA ILE A 316 4.58 -7.05 -7.37
C ILE A 316 5.24 -7.12 -8.74
N ASN A 317 4.98 -8.19 -9.50
CA ASN A 317 5.52 -8.39 -10.85
C ASN A 317 7.05 -8.35 -10.94
N GLY A 318 7.76 -8.88 -9.93
CA GLY A 318 9.22 -8.81 -9.85
C GLY A 318 9.76 -7.45 -9.40
N HIS A 319 8.88 -6.46 -9.17
CA HIS A 319 9.24 -5.15 -8.66
C HIS A 319 8.98 -5.06 -7.16
N ARG A 320 9.89 -4.38 -6.47
CA ARG A 320 9.72 -4.08 -5.04
C ARG A 320 8.63 -3.04 -4.86
N GLY A 321 7.65 -3.35 -4.02
CA GLY A 321 6.56 -2.47 -3.64
C GLY A 321 6.26 -2.50 -2.15
N TRP A 322 5.17 -1.84 -1.77
CA TRP A 322 4.70 -1.72 -0.39
C TRP A 322 3.23 -2.03 -0.26
N LEU A 323 2.89 -2.58 0.88
CA LEU A 323 1.55 -2.81 1.37
C LEU A 323 1.36 -1.98 2.64
N ARG A 324 0.36 -1.11 2.65
CA ARG A 324 -0.12 -0.42 3.84
C ARG A 324 -1.53 -0.87 4.17
N GLU A 325 -1.74 -1.27 5.42
CA GLU A 325 -3.05 -1.62 5.96
C GLU A 325 -3.44 -0.55 7.00
N VAL A 326 -4.51 0.19 6.71
CA VAL A 326 -5.05 1.20 7.63
C VAL A 326 -6.32 0.62 8.24
N HIS A 327 -6.24 0.19 9.50
CA HIS A 327 -7.41 -0.24 10.24
C HIS A 327 -8.16 0.99 10.80
N PRO A 328 -9.50 0.96 10.86
CA PRO A 328 -10.25 1.99 11.55
C PRO A 328 -9.85 1.98 13.03
N GLU A 329 -9.96 3.13 13.70
CA GLU A 329 -9.76 3.15 15.14
C GLU A 329 -10.73 2.17 15.83
N PRO A 330 -10.35 1.52 16.94
CA PRO A 330 -11.24 0.59 17.65
C PRO A 330 -12.59 1.20 18.07
N SER A 331 -12.65 2.53 18.19
CA SER A 331 -13.84 3.34 18.46
C SER A 331 -14.76 3.50 17.24
N ASP A 332 -14.21 3.46 16.02
CA ASP A 332 -14.96 3.67 14.79
C ASP A 332 -15.49 2.35 14.22
N LYS A 333 -16.74 2.05 14.56
CA LYS A 333 -17.46 0.87 14.05
C LYS A 333 -18.00 1.05 12.63
N THR A 334 -17.90 2.26 12.07
CA THR A 334 -18.53 2.61 10.79
C THR A 334 -17.55 2.61 9.64
N SER A 335 -16.29 2.99 9.89
CA SER A 335 -15.27 2.98 8.87
C SER A 335 -14.77 1.57 8.59
N ARG A 336 -14.65 1.24 7.31
CA ARG A 336 -13.91 0.07 6.86
C ARG A 336 -12.44 0.42 6.88
N GLY A 337 -11.60 -0.57 7.19
CA GLY A 337 -10.18 -0.39 6.99
C GLY A 337 -9.85 -0.37 5.50
N GLN A 338 -8.70 0.18 5.18
CA GLN A 338 -8.20 0.33 3.83
C GLN A 338 -6.91 -0.45 3.64
N VAL A 339 -6.72 -0.92 2.42
CA VAL A 339 -5.47 -1.49 1.94
C VAL A 339 -4.94 -0.64 0.80
N GLN A 340 -3.63 -0.45 0.75
CA GLN A 340 -2.96 0.27 -0.33
C GLN A 340 -1.71 -0.49 -0.74
N TYR A 341 -1.63 -0.82 -2.02
CA TYR A 341 -0.45 -1.33 -2.70
C TYR A 341 0.20 -0.20 -3.49
N TRP A 342 1.52 -0.16 -3.49
CA TRP A 342 2.29 0.87 -4.16
C TRP A 342 3.61 0.33 -4.70
N TRP A 343 3.89 0.50 -5.98
CA TRP A 343 5.13 0.03 -6.62
C TRP A 343 5.54 0.92 -7.79
N TYR A 344 6.77 0.71 -8.27
CA TYR A 344 7.34 1.41 -9.41
C TYR A 344 7.76 0.44 -10.50
N GLN A 345 7.36 0.73 -11.73
CA GLN A 345 7.62 -0.09 -12.91
C GLN A 345 7.65 0.80 -14.15
N ASP A 346 8.67 0.63 -15.00
CA ASP A 346 8.77 1.26 -16.33
C ASP A 346 8.57 2.79 -16.36
N ASN A 347 9.12 3.53 -15.39
CA ASN A 347 8.94 4.98 -15.22
C ASN A 347 7.56 5.43 -14.71
N TYR A 348 6.77 4.48 -14.20
CA TYR A 348 5.48 4.76 -13.60
C TYR A 348 5.43 4.27 -12.16
N THR A 349 4.79 5.08 -11.35
CA THR A 349 4.40 4.78 -9.99
C THR A 349 2.93 4.35 -10.01
N PHE A 350 2.64 3.15 -9.54
CA PHE A 350 1.29 2.57 -9.52
C PHE A 350 0.79 2.43 -8.09
N THR A 351 -0.45 2.85 -7.86
CA THR A 351 -1.15 2.69 -6.58
C THR A 351 -2.45 1.93 -6.80
N VAL A 352 -2.71 0.89 -6.00
CA VAL A 352 -4.02 0.23 -5.92
C VAL A 352 -4.48 0.33 -4.47
N SER A 353 -5.58 1.05 -4.22
CA SER A 353 -6.08 1.23 -2.85
C SER A 353 -7.58 1.03 -2.75
N GLY A 354 -8.07 0.38 -1.72
CA GLY A 354 -9.50 0.16 -1.50
C GLY A 354 -9.82 -0.44 -0.15
N ASP A 355 -11.05 -0.92 0.02
CA ASP A 355 -11.53 -1.46 1.28
C ASP A 355 -10.88 -2.84 1.63
N LEU A 356 -10.58 -3.09 2.91
CA LEU A 356 -9.87 -4.29 3.41
C LEU A 356 -10.47 -5.67 3.07
N PRO A 357 -11.79 -5.87 2.86
CA PRO A 357 -12.28 -7.18 2.41
C PRO A 357 -11.69 -7.57 1.04
N LEU A 358 -11.19 -6.60 0.28
CA LEU A 358 -10.62 -6.81 -1.05
C LEU A 358 -9.11 -7.03 -1.03
N LYS A 359 -8.45 -7.20 0.13
CA LYS A 359 -6.97 -7.26 0.20
C LYS A 359 -6.34 -8.21 -0.82
N GLU A 360 -6.83 -9.44 -0.92
CA GLU A 360 -6.29 -10.45 -1.84
C GLU A 360 -6.64 -10.14 -3.30
N GLU A 361 -7.87 -9.70 -3.56
CA GLU A 361 -8.32 -9.32 -4.91
C GLU A 361 -7.62 -8.08 -5.45
N LEU A 362 -7.31 -7.11 -4.58
CA LEU A 362 -6.52 -5.92 -4.93
C LEU A 362 -5.05 -6.27 -5.17
N PHE A 363 -4.51 -7.28 -4.49
CA PHE A 363 -3.18 -7.80 -4.80
C PHE A 363 -3.15 -8.51 -6.16
N LYS A 364 -4.17 -9.32 -6.47
CA LYS A 364 -4.35 -9.91 -7.82
C LYS A 364 -4.48 -8.83 -8.89
N THR A 365 -5.23 -7.78 -8.60
CA THR A 365 -5.36 -6.61 -9.50
C THR A 365 -4.01 -5.96 -9.72
N ALA A 366 -3.25 -5.69 -8.66
CA ALA A 366 -1.91 -5.08 -8.74
C ALA A 366 -0.91 -5.94 -9.53
N THR A 367 -0.90 -7.26 -9.30
CA THR A 367 -0.03 -8.19 -10.04
C THR A 367 -0.48 -8.44 -11.48
N SER A 368 -1.73 -8.10 -11.83
CA SER A 368 -2.20 -8.21 -13.21
C SER A 368 -1.86 -7.02 -14.11
N PHE A 369 -1.14 -6.00 -13.59
CA PHE A 369 -0.62 -4.91 -14.41
C PHE A 369 0.52 -5.41 -15.29
N LEU A 370 0.22 -5.62 -16.56
CA LEU A 370 1.21 -5.91 -17.58
C LEU A 370 1.54 -4.62 -18.32
N PRO A 371 2.81 -4.41 -18.72
CA PRO A 371 3.15 -3.31 -19.59
C PRO A 371 2.30 -3.40 -20.85
N SER A 372 1.72 -2.27 -21.26
CA SER A 372 1.10 -2.17 -22.57
C SER A 372 2.18 -2.57 -23.57
N LYS A 373 2.01 -3.70 -24.27
CA LYS A 373 2.83 -4.01 -25.43
C LYS A 373 2.63 -2.85 -26.38
N GLU A 374 3.60 -1.93 -26.43
CA GLU A 374 3.61 -0.88 -27.45
C GLU A 374 3.57 -1.62 -28.80
N LYS A 375 2.46 -1.43 -29.51
CA LYS A 375 2.26 -1.99 -30.84
C LYS A 375 2.88 -1.07 -31.86
#